data_AF-A0A0X1KJJ0-F1
#
_entry.id   AF-A0A0X1KJJ0-F1
#
_cell.length_a   1.000
_cell.length_b   1.000
_cell.length_c   1.000
_cell.angle_alpha   90.00
_cell.angle_beta   90.00
_cell.angle_gamma   90.00
#
_symmetry.space_group_name_H-M   'P 1'
#
loop_
_entity.id
_entity.type
_entity.pdbx_description
1 polymer ?
#
loop_
_entity_poly.entity_id
_entity_poly.type
_entity_poly.pdbx_seq_one_letter_code
_entity_poly.pdbx_strand_id
1 'polypeptide(L)'
;MEDLWIVKEFEKVAELMPERALNLIKKDPDLLKEIVISAYLDEIISLGKAAEVLGVTREELIEEFKKRGIPIRAPDREDVLSEVEVITCL
;
A
#
# COMPACT_ATOMS: atom_id res chain seq x y z
N MET A 1 -24.48 11.20 -1.13
CA MET A 1 -23.35 10.85 -2.03
C MET A 1 -23.73 11.23 -3.44
N GLU A 2 -23.77 12.53 -3.76
CA GLU A 2 -24.11 13.00 -5.12
C GLU A 2 -22.94 12.81 -6.11
N ASP A 3 -21.73 12.58 -5.62
CA ASP A 3 -20.50 12.60 -6.43
C ASP A 3 -19.89 11.20 -6.71
N LEU A 4 -20.59 10.11 -6.39
CA LEU A 4 -20.05 8.75 -6.61
C LEU A 4 -19.74 8.47 -8.09
N TRP A 5 -20.42 9.17 -9.01
CA TRP A 5 -20.15 9.07 -10.44
C TRP A 5 -18.74 9.59 -10.79
N ILE A 6 -18.19 10.57 -10.07
CA ILE A 6 -16.85 11.11 -10.31
C ILE A 6 -15.79 10.05 -10.05
N VAL A 7 -15.94 9.27 -8.96
CA VAL A 7 -15.01 8.19 -8.60
C VAL A 7 -15.03 7.10 -9.68
N LYS A 8 -16.20 6.74 -10.20
CA LYS A 8 -16.33 5.75 -11.27
C LYS A 8 -15.69 6.21 -12.58
N GLU A 9 -15.83 7.48 -12.94
CA GLU A 9 -15.17 8.03 -14.13
C GLU A 9 -13.65 8.19 -13.92
N PHE A 10 -13.21 8.47 -12.68
CA PHE A 10 -11.79 8.52 -12.35
C PHE A 10 -11.09 7.17 -12.59
N GLU A 11 -11.74 6.04 -12.28
CA GLU A 11 -11.22 4.70 -12.57
C GLU A 11 -10.90 4.52 -14.06
N LYS A 12 -11.84 4.87 -14.94
CA LYS A 12 -11.62 4.84 -16.41
C LYS A 12 -10.49 5.75 -16.85
N VAL A 13 -10.39 6.95 -16.25
CA VAL A 13 -9.28 7.88 -16.54
C VAL A 13 -7.95 7.30 -16.07
N ALA A 14 -7.92 6.61 -14.93
CA ALA A 14 -6.72 5.96 -14.42
C ALA A 14 -6.27 4.81 -15.33
N GLU A 15 -7.20 4.05 -15.91
CA GLU A 15 -6.88 3.02 -16.91
C GLU A 15 -6.28 3.63 -18.20
N LEU A 16 -6.84 4.74 -18.68
CA LEU A 16 -6.38 5.41 -19.91
C LEU A 16 -5.10 6.25 -19.70
N MET A 17 -4.89 6.78 -18.50
CA MET A 17 -3.81 7.70 -18.15
C MET A 17 -3.18 7.36 -16.79
N PRO A 18 -2.57 6.16 -16.65
CA PRO A 18 -2.11 5.64 -15.36
C PRO A 18 -1.07 6.55 -14.68
N GLU A 19 -0.11 7.08 -15.43
CA GLU A 19 0.91 7.98 -14.90
C GLU A 19 0.31 9.25 -14.28
N ARG A 20 -0.77 9.78 -14.87
CA ARG A 20 -1.42 10.99 -14.35
C ARG A 20 -2.16 10.70 -13.05
N ALA A 21 -2.87 9.58 -12.98
CA ALA A 21 -3.56 9.14 -11.77
C ALA A 21 -2.56 8.86 -10.65
N LEU A 22 -1.48 8.12 -10.93
CA LEU A 22 -0.42 7.84 -9.96
C LEU A 22 0.24 9.12 -9.43
N ASN A 23 0.50 10.10 -10.30
CA ASN A 23 1.07 11.38 -9.88
C ASN A 23 0.12 12.21 -9.01
N LEU A 24 -1.20 12.09 -9.19
CA LEU A 24 -2.18 12.74 -8.31
C LEU A 24 -2.22 12.06 -6.95
N ILE A 25 -2.27 10.73 -6.92
CA ILE A 25 -2.26 9.94 -5.68
C ILE A 25 -0.97 10.24 -4.88
N LYS A 26 0.19 10.23 -5.52
CA LYS A 26 1.48 10.49 -4.86
C LYS A 26 1.63 11.90 -4.29
N LYS A 27 0.80 12.87 -4.73
CA LYS A 27 0.79 14.23 -4.17
C LYS A 27 0.01 14.34 -2.86
N ASP A 28 -0.78 13.33 -2.53
CA ASP A 28 -1.57 13.25 -1.32
C ASP A 28 -1.12 12.03 -0.51
N PRO A 29 -0.18 12.21 0.45
CA PRO A 29 0.36 11.10 1.24
C PRO A 29 -0.70 10.36 2.06
N ASP A 30 -1.74 11.07 2.52
CA ASP A 30 -2.82 10.45 3.29
C ASP A 30 -3.68 9.56 2.39
N LEU A 31 -4.03 10.04 1.19
CA LEU A 31 -4.72 9.22 0.20
C LEU A 31 -3.89 8.01 -0.23
N LEU A 32 -2.59 8.19 -0.47
CA LEU A 32 -1.68 7.08 -0.79
C LEU A 32 -1.68 6.04 0.34
N LYS A 33 -1.63 6.48 1.60
CA LYS A 33 -1.68 5.60 2.77
C LYS A 33 -2.96 4.78 2.81
N GLU A 34 -4.13 5.40 2.61
CA GLU A 34 -5.41 4.68 2.61
C GLU A 34 -5.50 3.68 1.45
N ILE A 35 -5.00 4.02 0.26
CA ILE A 35 -4.95 3.10 -0.89
C ILE A 35 -4.05 1.89 -0.59
N VAL A 36 -2.87 2.11 -0.01
CA VAL A 36 -1.95 1.04 0.38
C VAL A 36 -2.58 0.13 1.44
N ILE A 37 -3.27 0.71 2.43
CA ILE A 37 -3.98 -0.07 3.47
C ILE A 37 -5.10 -0.90 2.84
N SER A 38 -5.89 -0.33 1.93
CA SER A 38 -6.93 -1.08 1.21
C SER A 38 -6.32 -2.24 0.43
N ALA A 39 -5.26 -2.00 -0.35
CA ALA A 39 -4.57 -3.03 -1.13
C ALA A 39 -3.97 -4.13 -0.23
N TYR A 40 -3.50 -3.79 0.97
CA TYR A 40 -3.05 -4.76 1.96
C TYR A 40 -4.21 -5.63 2.48
N LEU A 41 -5.35 -5.01 2.80
CA LEU A 41 -6.55 -5.71 3.29
C LEU A 41 -7.17 -6.62 2.23
N ASP A 42 -7.12 -6.19 0.96
CA ASP A 42 -7.57 -6.98 -0.20
C ASP A 42 -6.54 -8.03 -0.65
N GLU A 43 -5.46 -8.20 0.11
CA GLU A 43 -4.38 -9.15 -0.13
C GLU A 43 -3.62 -8.96 -1.45
N ILE A 44 -3.73 -7.79 -2.07
CA ILE A 44 -3.05 -7.43 -3.33
C ILE A 44 -1.54 -7.23 -3.08
N ILE A 45 -1.16 -6.72 -1.90
CA ILE A 45 0.23 -6.49 -1.51
C ILE A 45 0.54 -7.08 -0.13
N SER A 46 1.81 -7.44 0.10
CA SER A 46 2.32 -7.90 1.40
C SER A 46 2.50 -6.72 2.38
N LEU A 47 2.81 -7.03 3.65
CA LEU A 47 3.15 -6.00 4.63
C LEU A 47 4.48 -5.34 4.28
N GLY A 48 5.46 -6.13 3.79
CA GLY A 48 6.75 -5.61 3.33
C GLY A 48 6.56 -4.63 2.17
N LYS A 49 5.74 -4.99 1.18
CA LYS A 49 5.48 -4.10 0.04
C LYS A 49 4.74 -2.82 0.44
N ALA A 50 3.80 -2.91 1.39
CA ALA A 50 3.14 -1.74 1.93
C ALA A 50 4.13 -0.78 2.63
N ALA A 51 5.06 -1.32 3.43
CA ALA A 51 6.08 -0.53 4.11
C ALA A 51 7.04 0.14 3.11
N GLU A 52 7.48 -0.60 2.08
CA GLU A 52 8.32 -0.08 0.99
C GLU A 52 7.65 1.10 0.27
N VAL A 53 6.38 0.96 -0.14
CA VAL A 53 5.64 2.00 -0.88
C VAL A 53 5.44 3.26 -0.02
N LEU A 54 5.21 3.08 1.28
CA LEU A 54 5.02 4.18 2.21
C LEU A 54 6.34 4.79 2.71
N GLY A 55 7.49 4.19 2.40
CA GLY A 55 8.80 4.68 2.83
C GLY A 55 9.01 4.60 4.34
N VAL A 56 8.41 3.60 4.99
CA VAL A 56 8.51 3.35 6.44
C VAL A 56 9.08 1.97 6.71
N THR A 57 9.55 1.72 7.93
CA THR A 57 9.95 0.36 8.32
C THR A 57 8.73 -0.54 8.50
N ARG A 58 8.97 -1.86 8.47
CA ARG A 58 7.93 -2.85 8.74
C ARG A 58 7.37 -2.67 10.16
N GLU A 59 8.23 -2.38 11.14
CA GLU A 59 7.86 -2.16 12.53
C GLU A 59 6.97 -0.92 12.70
N GLU A 60 7.33 0.19 12.04
CA GLU A 60 6.54 1.43 12.05
C GLU A 60 5.15 1.18 11.48
N LEU A 61 5.05 0.42 10.38
CA LEU A 61 3.78 0.08 9.77
C LEU A 61 2.93 -0.85 10.67
N ILE A 62 3.56 -1.82 11.34
CA ILE A 62 2.89 -2.70 12.32
C ILE A 62 2.30 -1.89 13.47
N GLU A 63 3.05 -0.91 14.01
CA GLU A 63 2.55 -0.06 15.08
C GLU A 63 1.36 0.78 14.64
N GLU A 64 1.42 1.34 13.43
CA GLU A 64 0.30 2.09 12.86
C GLU A 64 -0.94 1.22 12.67
N PHE A 65 -0.77 0.01 12.14
CA PHE A 65 -1.87 -0.93 11.93
C PHE A 65 -2.50 -1.34 13.27
N LYS A 66 -1.69 -1.58 14.30
CA LYS A 66 -2.18 -1.85 15.67
C LYS A 66 -2.99 -0.68 16.22
N LYS A 67 -2.52 0.57 16.06
CA LYS A 67 -3.24 1.78 16.51
C LYS A 67 -4.59 1.93 15.81
N ARG A 68 -4.68 1.52 14.54
CA ARG A 68 -5.91 1.58 13.71
C ARG A 68 -6.80 0.33 13.81
N GLY A 69 -6.37 -0.72 14.52
CA GLY A 69 -7.10 -1.99 14.59
C GLY A 69 -7.05 -2.83 13.31
N ILE A 70 -6.06 -2.59 12.44
CA ILE A 70 -5.84 -3.35 11.21
C ILE A 70 -5.10 -4.66 11.55
N PRO A 71 -5.57 -5.82 11.09
CA PRO A 71 -4.96 -7.10 11.39
C PRO A 71 -3.56 -7.22 10.78
N ILE A 72 -2.62 -7.79 11.54
CA ILE A 72 -1.29 -8.14 11.03
C ILE A 72 -1.31 -9.59 10.53
N ARG A 73 -1.15 -9.77 9.22
CA ARG A 73 -1.03 -11.07 8.57
C ARG A 73 0.37 -11.68 8.80
N ALA A 74 0.43 -13.01 8.77
CA ALA A 74 1.71 -13.72 8.75
C ALA A 74 2.48 -13.33 7.46
N PRO A 75 3.82 -13.22 7.52
CA PRO A 75 4.63 -12.96 6.33
C PRO A 75 4.40 -14.04 5.28
N ASP A 76 4.29 -13.64 4.02
CA ASP A 76 4.26 -14.56 2.89
C ASP A 76 5.68 -15.05 2.55
N ARG A 77 5.79 -16.03 1.66
CA ARG A 77 7.09 -16.59 1.26
C ARG A 77 8.04 -15.52 0.69
N GLU A 78 7.48 -14.52 -0.01
CA GLU A 78 8.23 -13.43 -0.62
C GLU A 78 8.88 -12.53 0.46
N ASP A 79 8.10 -12.11 1.46
CA ASP A 79 8.59 -11.34 2.62
C ASP A 79 9.72 -12.10 3.33
N VAL A 80 9.56 -13.41 3.56
CA VAL A 80 10.58 -14.26 4.21
C VAL A 80 11.88 -14.34 3.40
N LEU A 81 11.80 -14.48 2.08
CA LEU A 81 12.99 -14.57 1.22
C LEU A 81 13.75 -13.24 1.17
N SER A 82 13.03 -12.11 1.11
CA SER A 82 13.65 -10.78 1.05
C SER A 82 14.46 -10.44 2.30
N GLU A 83 14.03 -10.86 3.49
CA GLU A 83 14.76 -10.61 4.74
C GLU A 83 16.04 -11.46 4.83
N VAL A 84 16.01 -12.69 4.29
CA VAL A 84 17.16 -13.59 4.30
C VAL A 84 18.26 -13.13 3.35
N GLU A 85 17.91 -12.62 2.17
CA GLU A 85 18.89 -12.11 1.20
C GLU A 85 19.70 -10.94 1.75
N VAL A 86 19.06 -10.02 2.50
CA VAL A 86 19.73 -8.87 3.14
C VAL A 86 20.80 -9.32 4.15
N ILE A 87 20.58 -10.42 4.86
CA ILE A 87 21.53 -10.94 5.87
C ILE A 87 22.73 -11.65 5.20
N THR A 88 22.53 -12.26 4.03
CA THR A 88 23.60 -13.01 3.33
C THR A 88 24.59 -12.14 2.55
N CYS A 89 24.33 -10.83 2.42
CA CYS A 89 25.20 -9.88 1.72
C CYS A 89 26.05 -8.99 2.65
N LEU A 90 26.13 -9.32 3.95
CA LEU A 90 27.01 -8.69 4.94
C LEU A 90 28.16 -9.64 5.34
#